data_AF-A0A946FCZ4-F1
#
_entry.id   AF-A0A946FCZ4-F1
#
_cell.length_a   1.000
_cell.length_b   1.000
_cell.length_c   1.000
_cell.angle_alpha   90.00
_cell.angle_beta   90.00
_cell.angle_gamma   90.00
#
_symmetry.space_group_name_H-M   'P 1'
#
loop_
_entity.id
_entity.type
_entity.pdbx_description
1 polymer ?
#
loop_
_entity_poly.entity_id
_entity_poly.type
_entity_poly.pdbx_seq_one_letter_code
_entity_poly.pdbx_strand_id
1 'polypeptide(L)'
;MMKPADVAKEFLYPFTEMAIPLAALFFWFIYSIAKIAIVVIPVVGIVGATILIIWALPGFFRYLLFILEARANGNDAPALDAELFGLADKLWSLAPLVLVAILIWGGITVSPFGTVAVALYSVLVLFLLPASIAILAITRSPLESLSPRAIFRMVRICGPAYLFIPAIFVAMSIGIRMLAGEGASMILLEWLVVYEVVLLFTFTGAVLHAKEVPYEVEIEASLEATADDIASDLDKAREKVVSHAYGFISRGNRDGGFAHILDWIKQEPDVCVASDWFFAAMMKWEVKEPALFFAQTHFAHLLHHEEELRALKLISTCVHIDPQWRPKAEDRMHALELAKKYNRDDLLTNLRN
;
A
#
# COMPACT_ATOMS: atom_id res chain seq x y z
N MET A 1 19.32 22.36 1.04
CA MET A 1 19.05 22.85 -0.34
C MET A 1 19.42 21.70 -1.26
N MET A 2 18.50 21.18 -2.08
CA MET A 2 18.83 20.10 -3.03
C MET A 2 19.90 20.61 -4.00
N LYS A 3 20.96 19.83 -4.21
CA LYS A 3 21.99 20.18 -5.19
C LYS A 3 21.44 19.90 -6.59
N PRO A 4 21.95 20.56 -7.65
CA PRO A 4 21.54 20.27 -9.03
C PRO A 4 21.69 18.80 -9.43
N ALA A 5 22.71 18.13 -8.88
CA ALA A 5 22.92 16.70 -9.06
C ALA A 5 21.80 15.84 -8.45
N ASP A 6 21.24 16.27 -7.31
CA ASP A 6 20.12 15.60 -6.66
C ASP A 6 18.85 15.77 -7.51
N VAL A 7 18.65 16.95 -8.11
CA VAL A 7 17.52 17.20 -9.02
C VAL A 7 17.59 16.31 -10.27
N ALA A 8 18.77 16.14 -10.87
CA ALA A 8 18.95 15.25 -12.02
C ALA A 8 18.72 13.77 -11.65
N LYS A 9 19.14 13.36 -10.46
CA LYS A 9 18.88 12.02 -9.93
C LYS A 9 17.38 11.79 -9.72
N GLU A 10 16.68 12.73 -9.11
CA GLU A 10 15.23 12.65 -8.91
C GLU A 10 14.46 12.73 -10.23
N PHE A 11 14.97 13.46 -11.22
CA PHE A 11 14.39 13.46 -12.56
C PHE A 11 14.45 12.07 -13.18
N LEU A 12 15.56 11.33 -13.05
CA LEU A 12 15.71 9.99 -13.63
C LEU A 12 15.13 8.87 -12.75
N TYR A 13 14.74 9.17 -11.52
CA TYR A 13 14.25 8.20 -10.54
C TYR A 13 13.11 7.29 -11.06
N PRO A 14 12.10 7.80 -11.79
CA PRO A 14 11.04 6.95 -12.33
C PRO A 14 11.55 5.87 -13.30
N PHE A 15 12.76 6.01 -13.84
CA PHE A 15 13.39 4.99 -14.69
C PHE A 15 14.32 4.05 -13.92
N THR A 16 14.82 4.44 -12.75
CA THR A 16 15.72 3.60 -11.96
C THR A 16 14.97 2.52 -11.20
N GLU A 17 13.76 2.82 -10.72
CA GLU A 17 12.91 1.85 -10.02
C GLU A 17 11.99 1.11 -10.98
N MET A 18 12.29 -0.16 -11.30
CA MET A 18 11.54 -0.94 -12.30
C MET A 18 10.02 -1.07 -12.04
N ALA A 19 9.57 -0.91 -10.80
CA ALA A 19 8.15 -0.92 -10.45
C ALA A 19 7.37 0.22 -11.11
N ILE A 20 7.96 1.42 -11.16
CA ILE A 20 7.33 2.65 -11.66
C ILE A 20 7.05 2.61 -13.18
N PRO A 21 8.02 2.33 -14.06
CA PRO A 21 7.79 2.32 -15.49
C PRO A 21 6.91 1.12 -15.89
N LEU A 22 6.97 0.01 -15.16
CA LEU A 22 6.09 -1.13 -15.40
C LEU A 22 4.63 -0.80 -15.05
N ALA A 23 4.40 -0.15 -13.91
CA ALA A 23 3.06 0.32 -13.54
C ALA A 23 2.56 1.40 -14.51
N ALA A 24 3.42 2.35 -14.91
CA ALA A 24 3.08 3.35 -15.92
C ALA A 24 2.71 2.71 -17.27
N LEU A 25 3.45 1.69 -17.72
CA LEU A 25 3.15 0.88 -18.91
C LEU A 25 1.79 0.20 -18.80
N PHE A 26 1.54 -0.44 -17.66
CA PHE A 26 0.29 -1.13 -17.40
C PHE A 26 -0.91 -0.17 -17.46
N PHE A 27 -0.85 0.96 -16.76
CA PHE A 27 -1.93 1.95 -16.77
C PHE A 27 -2.08 2.64 -18.13
N TRP A 28 -0.99 2.95 -18.83
CA TRP A 28 -1.02 3.48 -20.19
C TRP A 28 -1.69 2.50 -21.17
N PHE A 29 -1.41 1.21 -21.04
CA PHE A 29 -2.01 0.16 -21.87
C PHE A 29 -3.53 0.05 -21.62
N ILE A 30 -3.95 0.01 -20.36
CA ILE A 30 -5.38 -0.01 -20.00
C ILE A 30 -6.08 1.26 -20.50
N TYR A 31 -5.47 2.43 -20.28
CA TYR A 31 -6.00 3.70 -20.76
C TYR A 31 -6.16 3.71 -22.28
N SER A 32 -5.18 3.20 -23.02
CA SER A 32 -5.21 3.11 -24.48
C SER A 32 -6.31 2.17 -24.98
N ILE A 33 -6.46 0.99 -24.37
CA ILE A 33 -7.56 0.06 -24.70
C ILE A 33 -8.91 0.70 -24.41
N ALA A 34 -9.06 1.34 -23.25
CA ALA A 34 -10.31 1.98 -22.86
C ALA A 34 -10.68 3.12 -23.82
N LYS A 35 -9.72 3.96 -24.23
CA LYS A 35 -9.93 5.00 -25.25
C LYS A 35 -10.42 4.40 -26.57
N ILE A 36 -9.78 3.34 -27.06
CA ILE A 36 -10.18 2.69 -28.31
C ILE A 36 -11.59 2.10 -28.19
N ALA A 37 -11.89 1.41 -27.09
CA ALA A 37 -13.21 0.85 -26.81
C ALA A 37 -14.33 1.90 -26.83
N ILE A 38 -14.06 3.11 -26.29
CA ILE A 38 -14.98 4.26 -26.30
C ILE A 38 -15.34 4.71 -27.72
N VAL A 39 -14.36 4.74 -28.63
CA VAL A 39 -14.53 5.32 -29.96
C VAL A 39 -15.15 4.34 -30.96
N VAL A 40 -14.93 3.03 -30.80
CA VAL A 40 -15.22 2.04 -31.85
C VAL A 40 -16.69 1.62 -31.95
N ILE A 41 -17.38 1.33 -30.83
CA ILE A 41 -18.79 0.88 -30.83
C ILE A 41 -19.53 1.51 -29.64
N PRO A 42 -20.75 2.07 -29.76
CA PRO A 42 -21.46 2.74 -28.66
C PRO A 42 -21.66 1.87 -27.40
N VAL A 43 -22.01 0.59 -27.57
CA VAL A 43 -22.21 -0.35 -26.46
C VAL A 43 -20.87 -0.74 -25.81
N VAL A 44 -19.83 -0.95 -26.61
CA VAL A 44 -18.46 -1.22 -26.12
C VAL A 44 -17.88 0.03 -25.46
N GLY A 45 -18.33 1.22 -25.87
CA GLY A 45 -17.85 2.47 -25.32
C GLY A 45 -18.33 2.74 -23.90
N ILE A 46 -19.51 2.25 -23.52
CA ILE A 46 -19.93 2.24 -22.10
C ILE A 46 -18.98 1.37 -21.28
N VAL A 47 -18.60 0.20 -21.79
CA VAL A 47 -17.64 -0.69 -21.11
C VAL A 47 -16.27 -0.03 -21.02
N GLY A 48 -15.77 0.57 -22.09
CA GLY A 48 -14.52 1.33 -22.11
C GLY A 48 -14.52 2.49 -21.12
N ALA A 49 -15.60 3.27 -21.07
CA ALA A 49 -15.77 4.36 -20.10
C ALA A 49 -15.81 3.85 -18.66
N THR A 50 -16.47 2.71 -18.43
CA THR A 50 -16.52 2.06 -17.12
C THR A 50 -15.13 1.61 -16.68
N ILE A 51 -14.37 0.94 -17.54
CA ILE A 51 -12.99 0.54 -17.27
C ILE A 51 -12.13 1.77 -16.94
N LEU A 52 -12.27 2.84 -17.72
CA LEU A 52 -11.49 4.07 -17.54
C LEU A 52 -11.80 4.76 -16.20
N ILE A 53 -13.07 5.02 -15.94
CA ILE A 53 -13.53 5.84 -14.81
C ILE A 53 -13.47 5.07 -13.50
N ILE A 54 -13.80 3.78 -13.51
CA ILE A 54 -13.92 2.98 -12.29
C ILE A 54 -12.59 2.31 -11.93
N TRP A 55 -11.79 1.87 -12.92
CA TRP A 55 -10.61 1.05 -12.66
C TRP A 55 -9.30 1.80 -12.95
N ALA A 56 -9.13 2.28 -14.18
CA ALA A 56 -7.84 2.77 -14.65
C ALA A 56 -7.43 4.07 -13.95
N LEU A 57 -8.31 5.08 -13.93
CA LEU A 57 -8.00 6.38 -13.33
C LEU A 57 -7.87 6.29 -11.81
N PRO A 58 -8.83 5.70 -11.06
CA PRO A 58 -8.67 5.51 -9.62
C PRO A 58 -7.42 4.71 -9.24
N GLY A 59 -7.19 3.58 -9.91
CA GLY A 59 -6.02 2.74 -9.65
C GLY A 59 -4.71 3.48 -9.90
N PHE A 60 -4.63 4.27 -10.99
CA PHE A 60 -3.43 5.05 -11.29
C PHE A 60 -3.18 6.14 -10.26
N PHE A 61 -4.18 6.95 -9.91
CA PHE A 61 -4.01 7.99 -8.90
C PHE A 61 -3.69 7.43 -7.52
N ARG A 62 -4.27 6.28 -7.16
CA ARG A 62 -3.93 5.57 -5.91
C ARG A 62 -2.48 5.09 -5.92
N TYR A 63 -2.03 4.52 -7.03
CA TYR A 63 -0.63 4.12 -7.20
C TYR A 63 0.33 5.32 -7.06
N LEU A 64 -0.02 6.45 -7.69
CA LEU A 64 0.75 7.70 -7.58
C LEU A 64 0.83 8.22 -6.14
N LEU A 65 -0.26 8.16 -5.37
CA LEU A 65 -0.27 8.51 -3.96
C LEU A 65 0.65 7.61 -3.13
N PHE A 66 0.63 6.29 -3.36
CA PHE A 66 1.52 5.37 -2.67
C PHE A 66 2.99 5.57 -3.03
N ILE A 67 3.30 5.90 -4.29
CA ILE A 67 4.67 6.28 -4.64
C ILE A 67 5.08 7.56 -3.91
N LEU A 68 4.22 8.58 -3.87
CA LEU A 68 4.51 9.83 -3.17
C LEU A 68 4.78 9.56 -1.68
N GLU A 69 3.92 8.79 -1.01
CA GLU A 69 4.06 8.40 0.41
C GLU A 69 5.35 7.59 0.63
N ALA A 70 5.61 6.58 -0.19
CA ALA A 70 6.84 5.79 -0.11
C ALA A 70 8.09 6.68 -0.28
N ARG A 71 8.08 7.59 -1.27
CA ARG A 71 9.18 8.53 -1.50
C ARG A 71 9.35 9.52 -0.37
N ALA A 72 8.27 10.07 0.18
CA ALA A 72 8.30 10.98 1.31
C ALA A 72 8.93 10.31 2.55
N ASN A 73 8.69 9.01 2.74
CA ASN A 73 9.25 8.21 3.82
C ASN A 73 10.63 7.60 3.51
N GLY A 74 11.20 7.86 2.33
CA GLY A 74 12.50 7.31 1.94
C GLY A 74 12.49 5.82 1.58
N ASN A 75 11.31 5.25 1.39
CA ASN A 75 11.11 3.85 1.01
C ASN A 75 11.15 3.67 -0.52
N ASP A 76 11.40 2.43 -0.95
CA ASP A 76 11.34 2.04 -2.35
C ASP A 76 9.90 2.10 -2.88
N ALA A 77 9.77 2.29 -4.20
CA ALA A 77 8.45 2.37 -4.83
C ALA A 77 7.70 1.02 -4.71
N PRO A 78 6.43 1.01 -4.30
CA PRO A 78 5.68 -0.22 -4.16
C PRO A 78 5.45 -0.89 -5.52
N ALA A 79 5.44 -2.21 -5.53
CA ALA A 79 5.03 -2.99 -6.69
C ALA A 79 3.51 -2.84 -6.94
N LEU A 80 3.09 -3.08 -8.18
CA LEU A 80 1.68 -3.10 -8.53
C LEU A 80 1.02 -4.37 -7.95
N ASP A 81 0.18 -4.19 -6.93
CA ASP A 81 -0.57 -5.27 -6.26
C ASP A 81 -2.08 -5.20 -6.54
N ALA A 82 -2.78 -6.33 -6.41
CA ALA A 82 -4.22 -6.47 -6.65
C ALA A 82 -5.07 -5.57 -5.73
N GLU A 83 -4.58 -5.23 -4.53
CA GLU A 83 -5.24 -4.32 -3.59
C GLU A 83 -5.44 -2.90 -4.14
N LEU A 84 -4.66 -2.47 -5.15
CA LEU A 84 -4.83 -1.18 -5.82
C LEU A 84 -6.17 -1.05 -6.54
N PHE A 85 -6.79 -2.17 -6.92
CA PHE A 85 -8.05 -2.20 -7.66
C PHE A 85 -9.29 -2.43 -6.78
N GLY A 86 -9.12 -2.57 -5.46
CA GLY A 86 -10.22 -2.69 -4.52
C GLY A 86 -11.03 -1.40 -4.44
N LEU A 87 -12.28 -1.42 -4.93
CA LEU A 87 -13.16 -0.25 -5.03
C LEU A 87 -13.78 0.19 -3.69
N ALA A 88 -13.97 -0.75 -2.76
CA ALA A 88 -14.84 -0.56 -1.59
C ALA A 88 -14.13 0.04 -0.37
N ASP A 89 -12.83 -0.20 -0.20
CA ASP A 89 -12.21 0.01 1.12
C ASP A 89 -11.59 1.39 1.33
N LYS A 90 -11.39 2.22 0.29
CA LYS A 90 -10.59 3.47 0.44
C LYS A 90 -11.12 4.63 -0.42
N LEU A 91 -12.27 5.21 -0.05
CA LEU A 91 -12.89 6.39 -0.68
C LEU A 91 -11.94 7.61 -0.80
N TRP A 92 -11.00 7.76 0.13
CA TRP A 92 -10.02 8.85 0.11
C TRP A 92 -9.09 8.79 -1.12
N SER A 93 -8.84 7.59 -1.67
CA SER A 93 -7.98 7.41 -2.85
C SER A 93 -8.58 7.97 -4.15
N LEU A 94 -9.89 8.27 -4.14
CA LEU A 94 -10.57 8.97 -5.25
C LEU A 94 -10.42 10.49 -5.17
N ALA A 95 -9.98 11.03 -4.03
CA ALA A 95 -9.89 12.46 -3.83
C ALA A 95 -8.95 13.21 -4.80
N PRO A 96 -7.79 12.66 -5.24
CA PRO A 96 -6.98 13.34 -6.26
C PRO A 96 -7.73 13.46 -7.59
N LEU A 97 -8.51 12.45 -7.95
CA LEU A 97 -9.30 12.46 -9.18
C LEU A 97 -10.41 13.52 -9.11
N VAL A 98 -11.12 13.58 -7.98
CA VAL A 98 -12.15 14.61 -7.73
C VAL A 98 -11.52 16.00 -7.73
N LEU A 99 -10.37 16.17 -7.08
CA LEU A 99 -9.63 17.43 -7.06
C LEU A 99 -9.24 17.86 -8.47
N VAL A 100 -8.62 16.99 -9.26
CA VAL A 100 -8.24 17.27 -10.65
C VAL A 100 -9.48 17.61 -11.49
N ALA A 101 -10.60 16.90 -11.31
CA ALA A 101 -11.85 17.21 -12.00
C ALA A 101 -12.39 18.61 -11.65
N ILE A 102 -12.36 19.00 -10.38
CA ILE A 102 -12.76 20.34 -9.92
C ILE A 102 -11.83 21.41 -10.52
N LEU A 103 -10.53 21.15 -10.58
CA LEU A 103 -9.55 22.08 -11.14
C LEU A 103 -9.71 22.24 -12.66
N ILE A 104 -9.98 21.15 -13.38
CA ILE A 104 -10.31 21.21 -14.81
C ILE A 104 -11.59 22.03 -15.01
N TRP A 105 -12.63 21.77 -14.21
CA TRP A 105 -13.88 22.52 -14.26
C TRP A 105 -13.67 24.01 -13.98
N GLY A 106 -12.86 24.36 -12.97
CA GLY A 106 -12.50 25.75 -12.68
C GLY A 106 -11.78 26.44 -13.84
N GLY A 107 -10.90 25.72 -14.57
CA GLY A 107 -10.28 26.25 -15.79
C GLY A 107 -11.31 26.56 -16.88
N ILE A 108 -12.30 25.68 -17.06
CA ILE A 108 -13.39 25.88 -18.02
C ILE A 108 -14.24 27.09 -17.63
N THR A 109 -14.58 27.27 -16.35
CA THR A 109 -15.39 28.42 -15.90
C THR A 109 -14.65 29.75 -15.97
N VAL A 110 -13.32 29.75 -15.86
CA VAL A 110 -12.48 30.94 -16.03
C VAL A 110 -12.23 31.28 -17.51
N SER A 111 -12.37 30.31 -18.42
CA SER A 111 -12.12 30.50 -19.86
C SER A 111 -12.84 31.68 -20.53
N PRO A 112 -14.10 32.05 -20.17
CA PRO A 112 -14.79 33.20 -20.77
C PRO A 112 -14.15 34.55 -20.43
N PHE A 113 -13.34 34.64 -19.37
CA PHE A 113 -12.64 35.86 -18.97
C PHE A 113 -11.34 36.12 -19.76
N GLY A 114 -11.03 35.26 -20.73
CA GLY A 114 -9.90 35.42 -21.64
C GLY A 114 -8.64 34.65 -21.25
N THR A 115 -7.65 34.65 -22.14
CA THR A 115 -6.43 33.85 -22.03
C THR A 115 -5.56 34.21 -20.82
N VAL A 116 -5.52 35.49 -20.44
CA VAL A 116 -4.77 35.95 -19.26
C VAL A 116 -5.37 35.37 -17.98
N ALA A 117 -6.70 35.33 -17.86
CA ALA A 117 -7.37 34.77 -16.69
C ALA A 117 -7.09 33.26 -16.56
N VAL A 118 -7.14 32.52 -17.67
CA VAL A 118 -6.77 31.09 -17.71
C VAL A 118 -5.30 30.89 -17.34
N ALA A 119 -4.39 31.73 -17.84
CA ALA A 119 -2.98 31.63 -17.50
C ALA A 119 -2.73 31.84 -15.99
N LEU A 120 -3.34 32.86 -15.40
CA LEU A 120 -3.25 33.12 -13.95
C LEU A 120 -3.84 31.96 -13.14
N TYR A 121 -4.98 31.42 -13.57
CA TYR A 121 -5.58 30.24 -12.96
C TYR A 121 -4.65 29.02 -13.03
N SER A 122 -4.09 28.72 -14.19
CA SER A 122 -3.17 27.60 -14.37
C SER A 122 -1.92 27.73 -13.50
N VAL A 123 -1.36 28.94 -13.37
CA VAL A 123 -0.24 29.20 -12.46
C VAL A 123 -0.66 28.91 -11.03
N LEU A 124 -1.82 29.42 -10.58
CA LEU A 124 -2.32 29.15 -9.24
C LEU A 124 -2.49 27.65 -8.99
N VAL A 125 -3.11 26.91 -9.91
CA VAL A 125 -3.31 25.46 -9.79
C VAL A 125 -1.99 24.72 -9.72
N LEU A 126 -1.04 25.06 -10.58
CA LEU A 126 0.29 24.45 -10.60
C LEU A 126 1.02 24.62 -9.27
N PHE A 127 0.83 25.75 -8.59
CA PHE A 127 1.42 26.00 -7.27
C PHE A 127 0.64 25.34 -6.12
N LEU A 128 -0.67 25.15 -6.23
CA LEU A 128 -1.48 24.59 -5.15
C LEU A 128 -1.56 23.06 -5.19
N LEU A 129 -1.57 22.48 -6.39
CA LEU A 129 -1.80 21.05 -6.61
C LEU A 129 -0.76 20.16 -5.90
N PRO A 130 0.57 20.41 -5.99
CA PRO A 130 1.57 19.57 -5.32
C PRO A 130 1.40 19.53 -3.80
N ALA A 131 1.13 20.68 -3.18
CA ALA A 131 0.87 20.75 -1.74
C ALA A 131 -0.42 20.01 -1.37
N SER A 132 -1.48 20.16 -2.16
CA SER A 132 -2.75 19.47 -1.92
C SER A 132 -2.59 17.94 -1.97
N ILE A 133 -1.92 17.41 -3.01
CA ILE A 133 -1.67 15.96 -3.12
C ILE A 133 -0.71 15.46 -2.03
N ALA A 134 0.26 16.27 -1.59
CA ALA A 134 1.17 15.94 -0.51
C ALA A 134 0.42 15.81 0.84
N ILE A 135 -0.44 16.78 1.15
CA ILE A 135 -1.29 16.74 2.35
C ILE A 135 -2.22 15.52 2.28
N LEU A 136 -2.81 15.25 1.12
CA LEU A 136 -3.69 14.10 0.95
C LEU A 136 -2.96 12.77 1.17
N ALA A 137 -1.74 12.63 0.65
CA ALA A 137 -0.93 11.43 0.82
C ALA A 137 -0.55 11.19 2.29
N ILE A 138 -0.23 12.25 3.04
CA ILE A 138 0.16 12.15 4.45
C ILE A 138 -1.06 11.96 5.37
N THR A 139 -2.10 12.77 5.19
CA THR A 139 -3.24 12.84 6.13
C THR A 139 -4.37 11.87 5.79
N ARG A 140 -4.38 11.32 4.57
CA ARG A 140 -5.48 10.54 3.99
C ARG A 140 -6.85 11.26 4.05
N SER A 141 -6.84 12.59 4.21
CA SER A 141 -8.04 13.43 4.38
C SER A 141 -8.28 14.33 3.15
N PRO A 142 -9.34 14.10 2.36
CA PRO A 142 -9.72 14.96 1.23
C PRO A 142 -10.11 16.39 1.62
N LEU A 143 -10.61 16.58 2.84
CA LEU A 143 -10.99 17.91 3.33
C LEU A 143 -9.75 18.70 3.75
N GLU A 144 -8.76 18.04 4.37
CA GLU A 144 -7.54 18.69 4.79
C GLU A 144 -6.67 19.10 3.60
N SER A 145 -6.68 18.31 2.52
CA SER A 145 -5.95 18.65 1.28
C SER A 145 -6.45 19.91 0.58
N LEU A 146 -7.67 20.34 0.90
CA LEU A 146 -8.28 21.58 0.41
C LEU A 146 -8.13 22.75 1.40
N SER A 147 -7.59 22.50 2.61
CA SER A 147 -7.50 23.50 3.66
C SER A 147 -6.41 24.53 3.31
N PRO A 148 -6.74 25.84 3.19
CA PRO A 148 -5.74 26.85 2.85
C PRO A 148 -4.63 26.95 3.89
N ARG A 149 -4.96 26.65 5.16
CA ARG A 149 -4.01 26.64 6.27
C ARG A 149 -2.99 25.51 6.12
N ALA A 150 -3.42 24.29 5.80
CA ALA A 150 -2.48 23.18 5.59
C ALA A 150 -1.65 23.38 4.34
N ILE A 151 -2.25 23.85 3.23
CA ILE A 151 -1.51 24.15 1.99
C ILE A 151 -0.41 25.19 2.27
N PHE A 152 -0.75 26.29 2.93
CA PHE A 152 0.24 27.32 3.27
C PHE A 152 1.33 26.79 4.21
N ARG A 153 0.95 25.96 5.20
CA ARG A 153 1.91 25.31 6.11
C ARG A 153 2.86 24.39 5.34
N MET A 154 2.33 23.54 4.46
CA MET A 154 3.09 22.61 3.62
C MET A 154 4.11 23.34 2.74
N VAL A 155 3.67 24.38 2.05
CA VAL A 155 4.56 25.23 1.22
C VAL A 155 5.65 25.87 2.08
N ARG A 156 5.31 26.37 3.28
CA ARG A 156 6.26 27.01 4.18
C ARG A 156 7.32 26.04 4.72
N ILE A 157 6.93 24.82 5.07
CA ILE A 157 7.84 23.76 5.55
C ILE A 157 8.80 23.34 4.43
N CYS A 158 8.27 23.08 3.24
CA CYS A 158 9.07 22.75 2.07
C CYS A 158 10.05 23.90 1.71
N GLY A 159 9.64 25.14 1.98
CA GLY A 159 10.44 26.34 1.77
C GLY A 159 10.77 26.55 0.29
N PRO A 160 11.95 27.12 -0.04
CA PRO A 160 12.34 27.38 -1.43
C PRO A 160 12.41 26.13 -2.31
N ALA A 161 12.61 24.94 -1.72
CA ALA A 161 12.66 23.70 -2.47
C ALA A 161 11.32 23.36 -3.14
N TYR A 162 10.21 23.86 -2.59
CA TYR A 162 8.88 23.70 -3.18
C TYR A 162 8.81 24.26 -4.61
N LEU A 163 9.55 25.33 -4.92
CA LEU A 163 9.54 25.97 -6.25
C LEU A 163 10.12 25.09 -7.35
N PHE A 164 10.91 24.06 -7.02
CA PHE A 164 11.43 23.12 -8.02
C PHE A 164 10.33 22.24 -8.61
N ILE A 165 9.29 21.91 -7.84
CA ILE A 165 8.18 21.07 -8.31
C ILE A 165 7.47 21.73 -9.52
N PRO A 166 6.90 22.95 -9.40
CA PRO A 166 6.23 23.60 -10.53
C PRO A 166 7.21 23.98 -11.64
N ALA A 167 8.47 24.32 -11.32
CA ALA A 167 9.47 24.68 -12.32
C ALA A 167 9.83 23.51 -13.26
N ILE A 168 10.04 22.32 -12.69
CA ILE A 168 10.34 21.10 -13.48
C ILE A 168 9.12 20.69 -14.30
N PHE A 169 7.93 20.75 -13.72
CA PHE A 169 6.69 20.46 -14.43
C PHE A 169 6.51 21.40 -15.64
N VAL A 170 6.71 22.70 -15.47
CA VAL A 170 6.66 23.66 -16.59
C VAL A 170 7.73 23.39 -17.63
N ALA A 171 8.96 23.11 -17.21
CA ALA A 171 10.06 22.79 -18.13
C ALA A 171 9.74 21.53 -18.97
N MET A 172 9.17 20.51 -18.35
CA MET A 172 8.75 19.28 -19.01
C MET A 172 7.59 19.52 -19.98
N SER A 173 6.54 20.21 -19.54
CA SER A 173 5.43 20.64 -20.38
C SER A 173 5.88 21.43 -21.63
N ILE A 174 6.85 22.35 -21.48
CA ILE A 174 7.44 23.08 -22.62
C ILE A 174 8.18 22.12 -23.55
N GLY A 175 9.03 21.24 -23.02
CA GLY A 175 9.77 20.25 -23.81
C GLY A 175 8.84 19.32 -24.62
N ILE A 176 7.75 18.85 -24.01
CA ILE A 176 6.73 18.03 -24.68
C ILE A 176 6.09 18.81 -25.84
N ARG A 177 5.74 20.09 -25.64
CA ARG A 177 5.17 20.94 -26.69
C ARG A 177 6.15 21.21 -27.83
N MET A 178 7.43 21.41 -27.53
CA MET A 178 8.47 21.58 -28.55
C MET A 178 8.60 20.33 -29.41
N LEU A 179 8.69 19.15 -28.78
CA LEU A 179 8.73 17.87 -29.48
C LEU A 179 7.48 17.63 -30.34
N ALA A 180 6.30 18.01 -29.83
CA ALA A 180 5.07 17.93 -30.61
C ALA A 180 5.13 18.84 -31.86
N GLY A 181 5.71 20.04 -31.75
CA GLY A 181 5.93 20.95 -32.88
C GLY A 181 6.91 20.42 -33.93
N GLU A 182 7.85 19.55 -33.53
CA GLU A 182 8.78 18.85 -34.42
C GLU A 182 8.20 17.59 -35.07
N GLY A 183 6.95 17.24 -34.76
CA GLY A 183 6.28 16.07 -35.33
C GLY A 183 6.62 14.76 -34.63
N ALA A 184 6.98 14.79 -33.35
CA ALA A 184 7.12 13.59 -32.54
C ALA A 184 5.85 12.73 -32.58
N SER A 185 6.03 11.41 -32.46
CA SER A 185 4.90 10.47 -32.51
C SER A 185 3.94 10.69 -31.33
N MET A 186 2.63 10.53 -31.59
CA MET A 186 1.61 10.66 -30.55
C MET A 186 1.84 9.70 -29.38
N ILE A 187 2.35 8.49 -29.66
CA ILE A 187 2.69 7.50 -28.63
C ILE A 187 3.77 8.05 -27.69
N LEU A 188 4.85 8.63 -28.24
CA LEU A 188 5.91 9.22 -27.42
C LEU A 188 5.38 10.37 -26.56
N LEU A 189 4.55 11.24 -27.14
CA LEU A 189 3.96 12.37 -26.42
C LEU A 189 3.06 11.90 -25.26
N GLU A 190 2.21 10.90 -25.48
CA GLU A 190 1.37 10.33 -24.43
C GLU A 190 2.22 9.74 -23.30
N TRP A 191 3.31 9.05 -23.64
CA TRP A 191 4.26 8.51 -22.67
C TRP A 191 4.94 9.59 -21.84
N LEU A 192 5.36 10.68 -22.48
CA LEU A 192 5.97 11.81 -21.78
C LEU A 192 4.98 12.50 -20.83
N VAL A 193 3.69 12.56 -21.19
CA VAL A 193 2.65 13.09 -20.30
C VAL A 193 2.41 12.17 -19.11
N VAL A 194 2.33 10.84 -19.32
CA VAL A 194 2.23 9.88 -18.19
C VAL A 194 3.44 10.02 -17.27
N TYR A 195 4.63 10.13 -17.85
CA TYR A 195 5.86 10.35 -17.10
C TYR A 195 5.85 11.66 -16.33
N GLU A 196 5.40 12.76 -16.93
CA GLU A 196 5.29 14.07 -16.27
C GLU A 196 4.37 14.00 -15.04
N VAL A 197 3.25 13.27 -15.13
CA VAL A 197 2.36 13.03 -13.98
C VAL A 197 3.06 12.19 -12.91
N VAL A 198 3.75 11.10 -13.28
CA VAL A 198 4.52 10.31 -12.31
C VAL A 198 5.58 11.16 -11.62
N LEU A 199 6.29 11.99 -12.40
CA LEU A 199 7.33 12.89 -11.93
C LEU A 199 6.79 13.91 -10.93
N LEU A 200 5.57 14.43 -11.15
CA LEU A 200 4.92 15.32 -10.19
C LEU A 200 4.82 14.68 -8.80
N PHE A 201 4.42 13.41 -8.71
CA PHE A 201 4.24 12.71 -7.43
C PHE A 201 5.57 12.28 -6.82
N THR A 202 6.49 11.69 -7.60
CA THR A 202 7.80 11.27 -7.09
C THR A 202 8.63 12.45 -6.62
N PHE A 203 8.63 13.55 -7.38
CA PHE A 203 9.42 14.74 -7.05
C PHE A 203 8.81 15.50 -5.86
N THR A 204 7.47 15.53 -5.75
CA THR A 204 6.81 16.02 -4.53
C THR A 204 7.23 15.20 -3.31
N GLY A 205 7.18 13.87 -3.39
CA GLY A 205 7.65 12.99 -2.32
C GLY A 205 9.14 13.20 -1.97
N ALA A 206 10.01 13.37 -2.96
CA ALA A 206 11.43 13.63 -2.74
C ALA A 206 11.70 14.96 -2.02
N VAL A 207 10.95 16.02 -2.37
CA VAL A 207 11.04 17.32 -1.68
C VAL A 207 10.57 17.19 -0.23
N LEU A 208 9.52 16.40 0.03
CA LEU A 208 9.03 16.11 1.37
C LEU A 208 10.07 15.33 2.20
N HIS A 209 10.68 14.29 1.63
CA HIS A 209 11.71 13.49 2.29
C HIS A 209 12.94 14.32 2.63
N ALA A 210 13.43 15.14 1.69
CA ALA A 210 14.60 16.00 1.89
C ALA A 210 14.40 17.07 2.98
N LYS A 211 13.16 17.25 3.42
CA LYS A 211 12.76 18.19 4.47
C LYS A 211 12.24 17.50 5.72
N GLU A 212 12.31 16.17 5.79
CA GLU A 212 11.82 15.38 6.92
C GLU A 212 10.38 15.78 7.32
N VAL A 213 9.57 16.23 6.35
CA VAL A 213 8.21 16.71 6.58
C VAL A 213 7.35 15.65 7.28
N PRO A 214 7.47 14.34 6.98
CA PRO A 214 6.76 13.33 7.75
C PRO A 214 7.08 13.30 9.25
N TYR A 215 8.24 13.84 9.67
CA TYR A 215 8.72 13.85 11.05
C TYR A 215 8.60 15.22 11.74
N GLU A 216 8.71 16.32 10.99
CA GLU A 216 8.66 17.69 11.56
C GLU A 216 7.22 18.22 11.75
N VAL A 217 6.23 17.66 11.08
CA VAL A 217 4.86 18.16 11.20
C VAL A 217 4.10 17.33 12.23
N GLU A 218 4.02 17.83 13.46
CA GLU A 218 2.83 17.67 14.30
C GLU A 218 1.66 18.34 13.56
N ILE A 219 1.11 17.62 12.57
CA ILE A 219 -0.22 17.90 12.05
C ILE A 219 -1.15 17.47 13.17
N GLU A 220 -1.91 18.42 13.69
CA GLU A 220 -3.01 18.20 14.64
C GLU A 220 -3.88 17.07 14.06
N ALA A 221 -3.70 15.87 14.61
CA ALA A 221 -4.11 14.59 14.06
C ALA A 221 -3.81 14.41 12.54
N SER A 222 -2.61 13.93 12.19
CA SER A 222 -2.62 12.70 11.38
C SER A 222 -3.58 11.78 12.13
N LEU A 223 -4.69 11.36 11.53
CA LEU A 223 -5.43 10.23 12.09
C LEU A 223 -4.35 9.18 12.35
N GLU A 224 -4.04 8.93 13.63
CA GLU A 224 -3.14 7.85 14.03
C GLU A 224 -3.51 6.68 13.14
N ALA A 225 -2.52 6.03 12.51
CA ALA A 225 -2.76 4.86 11.66
C ALA A 225 -3.85 4.05 12.38
N THR A 226 -5.02 3.94 11.73
CA THR A 226 -6.18 3.41 12.43
C THR A 226 -5.79 2.04 12.98
N ALA A 227 -6.40 1.59 14.08
CA ALA A 227 -6.12 0.25 14.57
C ALA A 227 -6.23 -0.80 13.44
N ASP A 228 -7.11 -0.56 12.47
CA ASP A 228 -7.27 -1.34 11.24
C ASP A 228 -6.09 -1.23 10.25
N ASP A 229 -5.53 -0.03 10.02
CA ASP A 229 -4.34 0.15 9.18
C ASP A 229 -3.09 -0.50 9.82
N ILE A 230 -2.90 -0.34 11.13
CA ILE A 230 -1.81 -1.00 11.89
C ILE A 230 -1.99 -2.52 11.86
N ALA A 231 -3.22 -3.01 12.07
CA ALA A 231 -3.53 -4.43 11.98
C ALA A 231 -3.28 -4.97 10.57
N SER A 232 -3.64 -4.21 9.53
CA SER A 232 -3.40 -4.60 8.13
C SER A 232 -1.92 -4.70 7.79
N ASP A 233 -1.11 -3.72 8.20
CA ASP A 233 0.34 -3.74 7.95
C ASP A 233 1.03 -4.86 8.75
N LEU A 234 0.57 -5.12 9.97
CA LEU A 234 1.02 -6.24 10.78
C LEU A 234 0.67 -7.59 10.14
N ASP A 235 -0.55 -7.75 9.64
CA ASP A 235 -0.98 -8.95 8.94
C ASP A 235 -0.15 -9.20 7.67
N LYS A 236 0.14 -8.15 6.88
CA LYS A 236 1.04 -8.24 5.71
C LYS A 236 2.45 -8.67 6.08
N ALA A 237 2.99 -8.13 7.17
CA ALA A 237 4.30 -8.53 7.66
C ALA A 237 4.31 -10.02 8.05
N ARG A 238 3.28 -10.50 8.75
CA ARG A 238 3.12 -11.91 9.12
C ARG A 238 2.91 -12.81 7.91
N GLU A 239 2.16 -12.37 6.89
CA GLU A 239 1.98 -13.08 5.62
C GLU A 239 3.30 -13.29 4.87
N LYS A 240 4.17 -12.29 4.87
CA LYS A 240 5.51 -12.40 4.27
C LYS A 240 6.36 -13.44 4.99
N VAL A 241 6.34 -13.44 6.33
CA VAL A 241 7.09 -14.40 7.16
C VAL A 241 6.59 -15.82 6.93
N VAL A 242 5.27 -16.04 6.97
CA VAL A 242 4.70 -17.39 6.82
C VAL A 242 4.90 -17.91 5.39
N SER A 243 4.84 -17.05 4.37
CA SER A 243 5.12 -17.42 2.97
C SER A 243 6.58 -17.82 2.77
N HIS A 244 7.51 -17.10 3.39
CA HIS A 244 8.93 -17.43 3.34
C HIS A 244 9.22 -18.76 4.07
N ALA A 245 8.61 -18.97 5.24
CA ALA A 245 8.71 -20.21 5.99
C ALA A 245 8.13 -21.42 5.22
N TYR A 246 7.01 -21.24 4.52
CA TYR A 246 6.46 -22.25 3.62
C TYR A 246 7.48 -22.65 2.54
N GLY A 247 8.17 -21.66 1.95
CA GLY A 247 9.25 -21.89 0.99
C GLY A 247 10.40 -22.73 1.53
N PHE A 248 10.80 -22.54 2.79
CA PHE A 248 11.81 -23.39 3.43
C PHE A 248 11.30 -24.80 3.71
N ILE A 249 10.11 -24.92 4.32
CA ILE A 249 9.53 -26.20 4.74
C ILE A 249 9.23 -27.10 3.54
N SER A 250 8.64 -26.55 2.47
CA SER A 250 8.33 -27.28 1.23
C SER A 250 9.59 -27.81 0.51
N ARG A 251 10.73 -27.15 0.69
CA ARG A 251 12.04 -27.56 0.14
C ARG A 251 12.83 -28.47 1.08
N GLY A 252 12.23 -28.95 2.16
CA GLY A 252 12.84 -29.87 3.12
C GLY A 252 13.65 -29.21 4.24
N ASN A 253 13.84 -27.89 4.23
CA ASN A 253 14.48 -27.16 5.33
C ASN A 253 13.45 -26.79 6.41
N ARG A 254 12.98 -27.81 7.14
CA ARG A 254 11.95 -27.63 8.18
C ARG A 254 12.44 -26.76 9.34
N ASP A 255 13.65 -27.04 9.83
CA ASP A 255 14.22 -26.34 10.99
C ASP A 255 14.39 -24.84 10.72
N GLY A 256 14.90 -24.47 9.53
CA GLY A 256 15.04 -23.07 9.13
C GLY A 256 13.70 -22.35 9.00
N GLY A 257 12.68 -23.02 8.44
CA GLY A 257 11.34 -22.43 8.30
C GLY A 257 10.65 -22.20 9.64
N PHE A 258 10.74 -23.16 10.57
CA PHE A 258 10.19 -22.98 11.92
C PHE A 258 10.97 -21.97 12.74
N ALA A 259 12.31 -21.96 12.68
CA ALA A 259 13.13 -20.96 13.34
C ALA A 259 12.74 -19.54 12.91
N HIS A 260 12.51 -19.34 11.60
CA HIS A 260 12.09 -18.04 11.08
C HIS A 260 10.76 -17.54 11.67
N ILE A 261 9.75 -18.42 11.78
CA ILE A 261 8.46 -18.07 12.40
C ILE A 261 8.64 -17.80 13.90
N LEU A 262 9.32 -18.70 14.61
CA LEU A 262 9.47 -18.60 16.06
C LEU A 262 10.29 -17.38 16.48
N ASP A 263 11.32 -17.02 15.73
CA ASP A 263 12.13 -15.83 16.01
C ASP A 263 11.36 -14.54 15.77
N TRP A 264 10.40 -14.52 14.83
CA TRP A 264 9.48 -13.41 14.66
C TRP A 264 8.49 -13.31 15.83
N ILE A 265 7.86 -14.44 16.20
CA ILE A 265 6.87 -14.49 17.29
C ILE A 265 7.47 -13.98 18.61
N LYS A 266 8.74 -14.28 18.91
CA LYS A 266 9.41 -13.79 20.13
C LYS A 266 9.53 -12.25 20.21
N GLN A 267 9.42 -11.56 19.09
CA GLN A 267 9.52 -10.10 19.01
C GLN A 267 8.15 -9.42 19.09
N GLU A 268 7.06 -10.20 19.04
CA GLU A 268 5.69 -9.68 19.11
C GLU A 268 5.28 -9.37 20.56
N PRO A 269 4.55 -8.27 20.81
CA PRO A 269 4.08 -7.92 22.16
C PRO A 269 3.16 -8.99 22.77
N ASP A 270 2.34 -9.64 21.94
CA ASP A 270 1.44 -10.73 22.32
C ASP A 270 1.80 -12.00 21.54
N VAL A 271 2.62 -12.83 22.18
CA VAL A 271 3.11 -14.10 21.65
C VAL A 271 1.97 -15.08 21.37
N CYS A 272 0.92 -15.09 22.18
CA CYS A 272 -0.21 -16.01 22.03
C CYS A 272 -1.05 -15.63 20.82
N VAL A 273 -1.37 -14.35 20.64
CA VAL A 273 -2.13 -13.84 19.48
C VAL A 273 -1.33 -14.02 18.19
N ALA A 274 -0.03 -13.73 18.20
CA ALA A 274 0.82 -13.95 17.03
C ALA A 274 0.87 -15.45 16.67
N SER A 275 1.03 -16.33 17.66
CA SER A 275 1.05 -17.78 17.46
C SER A 275 -0.30 -18.33 16.94
N ASP A 276 -1.43 -17.82 17.43
CA ASP A 276 -2.77 -18.12 16.92
C ASP A 276 -2.90 -17.78 15.42
N TRP A 277 -2.40 -16.60 15.04
CA TRP A 277 -2.42 -16.13 13.65
C TRP A 277 -1.57 -17.04 12.75
N PHE A 278 -0.33 -17.33 13.13
CA PHE A 278 0.57 -18.18 12.34
C PHE A 278 0.02 -19.60 12.23
N PHE A 279 -0.52 -20.17 13.30
CA PHE A 279 -1.17 -21.48 13.24
C PHE A 279 -2.34 -21.46 12.25
N ALA A 280 -3.22 -20.46 12.31
CA ALA A 280 -4.34 -20.33 11.38
C ALA A 280 -3.89 -20.16 9.92
N ALA A 281 -2.82 -19.42 9.67
CA ALA A 281 -2.24 -19.24 8.34
C ALA A 281 -1.64 -20.56 7.80
N MET A 282 -0.87 -21.27 8.62
CA MET A 282 -0.30 -22.59 8.25
C MET A 282 -1.40 -23.63 8.03
N MET A 283 -2.49 -23.54 8.76
CA MET A 283 -3.68 -24.37 8.56
C MET A 283 -4.35 -24.16 7.19
N LYS A 284 -3.96 -23.15 6.40
CA LYS A 284 -4.41 -22.96 5.01
C LYS A 284 -3.49 -23.64 3.97
N TRP A 285 -2.30 -24.10 4.35
CA TRP A 285 -1.36 -24.74 3.43
C TRP A 285 -1.88 -26.07 2.88
N GLU A 286 -1.33 -26.52 1.75
CA GLU A 286 -1.72 -27.79 1.12
C GLU A 286 -1.51 -28.99 2.05
N VAL A 287 -0.43 -28.97 2.83
CA VAL A 287 -0.01 -30.02 3.77
C VAL A 287 -0.13 -29.49 5.19
N LYS A 288 -0.85 -30.19 6.08
CA LYS A 288 -1.20 -29.69 7.44
C LYS A 288 -0.19 -30.11 8.50
N GLU A 289 0.65 -31.10 8.21
CA GLU A 289 1.65 -31.65 9.11
C GLU A 289 2.59 -30.59 9.71
N PRO A 290 3.04 -29.56 8.96
CA PRO A 290 3.81 -28.47 9.56
C PRO A 290 3.02 -27.67 10.60
N ALA A 291 1.72 -27.43 10.36
CA ALA A 291 0.86 -26.72 11.30
C ALA A 291 0.65 -27.53 12.59
N LEU A 292 0.46 -28.85 12.46
CA LEU A 292 0.35 -29.77 13.59
C LEU A 292 1.65 -29.85 14.41
N PHE A 293 2.81 -29.82 13.75
CA PHE A 293 4.09 -29.72 14.44
C PHE A 293 4.25 -28.38 15.17
N PHE A 294 3.89 -27.26 14.53
CA PHE A 294 3.89 -25.94 15.15
C PHE A 294 2.97 -25.87 16.38
N ALA A 295 1.80 -26.50 16.30
CA ALA A 295 0.81 -26.53 17.38
C ALA A 295 1.36 -27.08 18.70
N GLN A 296 2.36 -27.97 18.67
CA GLN A 296 3.01 -28.47 19.87
C GLN A 296 3.76 -27.38 20.64
N THR A 297 4.41 -26.46 19.92
CA THR A 297 5.12 -25.32 20.52
C THR A 297 4.13 -24.20 20.89
N HIS A 298 3.11 -23.96 20.06
CA HIS A 298 2.04 -23.02 20.38
C HIS A 298 1.29 -23.43 21.67
N PHE A 299 1.00 -24.72 21.83
CA PHE A 299 0.38 -25.24 23.06
C PHE A 299 1.20 -24.92 24.31
N ALA A 300 2.52 -25.08 24.26
CA ALA A 300 3.40 -24.72 25.36
C ALA A 300 3.35 -23.22 25.68
N HIS A 301 3.28 -22.35 24.67
CA HIS A 301 3.08 -20.90 24.89
C HIS A 301 1.74 -20.62 25.57
N LEU A 302 0.65 -21.25 25.13
CA LEU A 302 -0.67 -21.05 25.74
C LEU A 302 -0.71 -21.53 27.20
N LEU A 303 -0.03 -22.62 27.54
CA LEU A 303 0.12 -23.08 28.92
C LEU A 303 0.90 -22.08 29.77
N HIS A 304 2.00 -21.54 29.24
CA HIS A 304 2.84 -20.58 29.97
C HIS A 304 2.11 -19.28 30.31
N HIS A 305 1.19 -18.85 29.44
CA HIS A 305 0.38 -17.65 29.62
C HIS A 305 -1.00 -17.90 30.24
N GLU A 306 -1.26 -19.11 30.78
CA GLU A 306 -2.52 -19.49 31.44
C GLU A 306 -3.79 -19.34 30.57
N GLU A 307 -3.64 -19.42 29.23
CA GLU A 307 -4.73 -19.28 28.25
C GLU A 307 -5.47 -20.62 28.03
N GLU A 308 -6.01 -21.19 29.11
CA GLU A 308 -6.55 -22.56 29.18
C GLU A 308 -7.62 -22.90 28.13
N LEU A 309 -8.55 -21.97 27.87
CA LEU A 309 -9.64 -22.17 26.89
C LEU A 309 -9.11 -22.21 25.45
N ARG A 310 -8.13 -21.36 25.13
CA ARG A 310 -7.47 -21.38 23.81
C ARG A 310 -6.66 -22.65 23.64
N ALA A 311 -5.97 -23.09 24.70
CA ALA A 311 -5.20 -24.33 24.71
C ALA A 311 -6.09 -25.55 24.42
N LEU A 312 -7.29 -25.62 25.03
CA LEU A 312 -8.29 -26.65 24.74
C LEU A 312 -8.81 -26.60 23.30
N LYS A 313 -9.08 -25.39 22.79
CA LYS A 313 -9.51 -25.21 21.40
C LYS A 313 -8.42 -25.67 20.42
N LEU A 314 -7.16 -25.37 20.69
CA LEU A 314 -6.02 -25.82 19.89
C LEU A 314 -5.93 -27.35 19.87
N ILE A 315 -5.97 -28.01 21.03
CA ILE A 315 -5.97 -29.48 21.13
C ILE A 315 -7.12 -30.07 20.31
N SER A 316 -8.34 -29.56 20.52
CA SER A 316 -9.53 -30.05 19.83
C SER A 316 -9.42 -29.91 18.31
N THR A 317 -8.81 -28.82 17.83
CA THR A 317 -8.57 -28.59 16.42
C THR A 317 -7.56 -29.61 15.87
N CYS A 318 -6.43 -29.81 16.56
CA CYS A 318 -5.38 -30.72 16.12
C CYS A 318 -5.85 -32.18 16.10
N VAL A 319 -6.54 -32.64 17.15
CA VAL A 319 -7.10 -34.00 17.25
C VAL A 319 -8.15 -34.26 16.17
N HIS A 320 -8.93 -33.24 15.80
CA HIS A 320 -9.93 -33.37 14.72
C HIS A 320 -9.27 -33.59 13.36
N ILE A 321 -8.13 -32.95 13.10
CA ILE A 321 -7.38 -33.07 11.84
C ILE A 321 -6.60 -34.40 11.81
N ASP A 322 -5.92 -34.70 12.91
CA ASP A 322 -5.14 -35.92 13.08
C ASP A 322 -5.46 -36.54 14.46
N PRO A 323 -6.24 -37.64 14.50
CA PRO A 323 -6.58 -38.33 15.75
C PRO A 323 -5.37 -38.87 16.52
N GLN A 324 -4.20 -39.00 15.89
CA GLN A 324 -2.96 -39.43 16.52
C GLN A 324 -2.12 -38.25 17.04
N TRP A 325 -2.53 -37.01 16.77
CA TRP A 325 -1.80 -35.85 17.25
C TRP A 325 -1.77 -35.80 18.78
N ARG A 326 -0.59 -35.52 19.33
CA ARG A 326 -0.40 -35.35 20.77
C ARG A 326 0.47 -34.12 21.04
N PRO A 327 0.26 -33.43 22.18
CA PRO A 327 1.21 -32.44 22.70
C PRO A 327 2.59 -33.05 22.96
N LYS A 328 3.60 -32.19 23.16
CA LYS A 328 4.94 -32.62 23.59
C LYS A 328 4.83 -33.41 24.89
N ALA A 329 5.74 -34.36 25.07
CA ALA A 329 5.71 -35.28 26.22
C ALA A 329 5.63 -34.55 27.58
N GLU A 330 6.35 -33.42 27.69
CA GLU A 330 6.36 -32.54 28.87
C GLU A 330 5.00 -31.88 29.17
N ASP A 331 4.21 -31.58 28.14
CA ASP A 331 2.93 -30.86 28.27
C ASP A 331 1.71 -31.79 28.35
N ARG A 332 1.89 -33.11 28.17
CA ARG A 332 0.77 -34.09 28.11
C ARG A 332 -0.05 -34.14 29.40
N MET A 333 0.61 -34.08 30.55
CA MET A 333 -0.07 -34.11 31.84
C MET A 333 -0.96 -32.88 32.01
N HIS A 334 -0.45 -31.69 31.67
CA HIS A 334 -1.22 -30.45 31.69
C HIS A 334 -2.42 -30.49 30.72
N ALA A 335 -2.24 -31.07 29.52
CA ALA A 335 -3.35 -31.26 28.58
C ALA A 335 -4.47 -32.17 29.14
N LEU A 336 -4.10 -33.25 29.83
CA LEU A 336 -5.05 -34.16 30.47
C LEU A 336 -5.77 -33.49 31.66
N GLU A 337 -5.04 -32.72 32.45
CA GLU A 337 -5.60 -31.97 33.57
C GLU A 337 -6.59 -30.90 33.10
N LEU A 338 -6.25 -30.16 32.04
CA LEU A 338 -7.15 -29.19 31.41
C LEU A 338 -8.41 -29.85 30.85
N ALA A 339 -8.27 -30.96 30.10
CA ALA A 339 -9.41 -31.68 29.56
C ALA A 339 -10.34 -32.20 30.68
N LYS A 340 -9.77 -32.66 31.80
CA LYS A 340 -10.54 -33.08 32.98
C LYS A 340 -11.22 -31.89 33.68
N LYS A 341 -10.50 -30.79 33.89
CA LYS A 341 -10.99 -29.57 34.55
C LYS A 341 -12.23 -29.01 33.83
N TYR A 342 -12.26 -29.08 32.50
CA TYR A 342 -13.36 -28.58 31.67
C TYR A 342 -14.34 -29.67 31.18
N ASN A 343 -14.29 -30.88 31.73
CA ASN A 343 -15.18 -32.01 31.39
C ASN A 343 -15.23 -32.32 29.87
N ARG A 344 -14.08 -32.32 29.20
CA ARG A 344 -13.93 -32.68 27.78
C ARG A 344 -13.54 -34.15 27.63
N ASP A 345 -14.52 -35.04 27.85
CA ASP A 345 -14.34 -36.50 27.80
C ASP A 345 -13.92 -37.02 26.41
N ASP A 346 -14.31 -36.29 25.37
CA ASP A 346 -13.88 -36.51 23.99
C ASP A 346 -12.36 -36.39 23.83
N LEU A 347 -11.77 -35.36 24.42
CA LEU A 347 -10.32 -35.13 24.40
C LEU A 347 -9.59 -36.08 25.35
N LEU A 348 -10.16 -36.37 26.53
CA LEU A 348 -9.56 -37.32 27.48
C LEU A 348 -9.40 -38.72 26.90
N THR A 349 -10.41 -39.21 26.18
CA THR A 349 -10.37 -40.53 25.55
C THR A 349 -9.30 -40.57 24.47
N ASN A 350 -9.18 -39.49 23.68
CA ASN A 350 -8.19 -39.42 22.61
C ASN A 350 -6.77 -39.29 23.18
N LEU A 351 -6.53 -38.40 24.14
CA LEU A 351 -5.20 -38.13 24.69
C LEU A 351 -4.61 -39.27 25.56
N ARG A 352 -5.46 -40.19 26.07
CA ARG A 352 -5.03 -41.35 26.87
C ARG A 352 -4.63 -42.56 26.05
N ASN A 353 -5.20 -42.68 24.84
CA ASN A 353 -4.84 -43.71 23.86
C ASN A 353 -3.61 -43.27 23.07
#